data_AF-A0A519H5N0-F1
#
_entry.id   AF-A0A519H5N0-F1
#
_cell.length_a   1.000
_cell.length_b   1.000
_cell.length_c   1.000
_cell.angle_alpha   90.00
_cell.angle_beta   90.00
_cell.angle_gamma   90.00
#
_symmetry.space_group_name_H-M   'P 1'
#
loop_
_entity.id
_entity.type
_entity.pdbx_description
1 polymer ?
#
loop_
_entity_poly.entity_id
_entity_poly.type
_entity_poly.pdbx_seq_one_letter_code
_entity_poly.pdbx_strand_id
1 'polypeptide(L)'
;RSTVDYTHRIGRTGRAGGSGLAISFVTAATEPHFRLIEKRQGLSLPRERIAGFEPTDVPPTPAAPGNGGVKGKRPSKKDKLRAAAKPAD
;
A
#
# COMPACT_ATOMS: atom_id res chain seq x y z
N ARG A 1 4.51 -9.04 4.68
CA ARG A 1 4.48 -10.17 3.70
C ARG A 1 4.84 -9.60 2.32
N SER A 2 5.33 -10.40 1.37
CA SER A 2 5.66 -9.91 0.02
C SER A 2 4.44 -10.02 -0.89
N THR A 3 4.27 -9.09 -1.84
CA THR A 3 3.21 -9.19 -2.85
C THR A 3 3.41 -10.40 -3.77
N VAL A 4 4.66 -10.82 -4.00
CA VAL A 4 5.00 -12.01 -4.82
C VAL A 4 4.54 -13.29 -4.12
N ASP A 5 4.70 -13.35 -2.80
CA ASP A 5 4.24 -14.48 -1.98
C ASP A 5 2.73 -14.69 -2.09
N TYR A 6 1.95 -13.60 -2.13
CA TYR A 6 0.51 -13.68 -2.35
C TYR A 6 0.15 -14.36 -3.67
N THR A 7 0.78 -13.94 -4.78
CA THR A 7 0.58 -14.53 -6.10
C THR A 7 0.91 -16.02 -6.13
N HIS A 8 2.02 -16.42 -5.48
CA HIS A 8 2.42 -17.83 -5.41
C HIS A 8 1.42 -18.70 -4.63
N ARG A 9 0.80 -18.13 -3.59
CA ARG A 9 -0.23 -18.79 -2.77
C ARG A 9 -1.52 -19.00 -3.55
N ILE A 10 -2.06 -17.95 -4.17
CA ILE A 10 -3.30 -18.09 -4.95
C ILE A 10 -3.09 -18.95 -6.20
N GLY A 11 -1.89 -18.94 -6.78
CA GLY A 11 -1.55 -19.82 -7.90
C GLY A 11 -1.48 -21.32 -7.55
N ARG A 12 -1.78 -21.73 -6.31
CA ARG A 12 -1.93 -23.15 -5.94
C ARG A 12 -3.28 -23.73 -6.38
N THR A 13 -4.30 -22.90 -6.59
CA THR A 13 -5.65 -23.33 -7.04
C THR A 13 -5.85 -23.04 -8.54
N GLY A 14 -6.96 -23.53 -9.13
CA GLY A 14 -7.37 -23.21 -10.51
C GLY A 14 -6.42 -23.68 -11.61
N ARG A 15 -5.85 -24.89 -11.49
CA ARG A 15 -4.92 -25.48 -12.46
C ARG A 15 -5.65 -26.28 -13.54
N ALA A 16 -4.98 -26.49 -14.67
CA ALA A 16 -5.50 -27.29 -15.80
C ALA A 16 -6.86 -26.82 -16.33
N GLY A 17 -7.10 -25.50 -16.33
CA GLY A 17 -8.38 -24.90 -16.78
C GLY A 17 -9.54 -25.08 -15.80
N GLY A 18 -9.31 -25.71 -14.65
CA GLY A 18 -10.30 -25.83 -13.58
C GLY A 18 -10.53 -24.50 -12.86
N SER A 19 -11.71 -24.34 -12.26
CA SER A 19 -12.00 -23.22 -11.36
C SER A 19 -11.24 -23.37 -10.03
N GLY A 20 -10.89 -22.24 -9.42
CA GLY A 20 -10.21 -22.19 -8.13
C GLY A 20 -10.69 -21.02 -7.30
N LEU A 21 -10.74 -21.20 -5.98
CA LEU A 21 -11.15 -20.16 -5.03
C LEU A 21 -10.02 -19.91 -4.03
N ALA A 22 -9.75 -18.63 -3.74
CA ALA A 22 -8.84 -18.21 -2.69
C ALA A 22 -9.50 -17.11 -1.86
N ILE A 23 -9.64 -17.36 -0.55
CA ILE A 23 -10.21 -16.42 0.41
C ILE A 23 -9.08 -15.86 1.27
N SER A 24 -9.04 -14.54 1.42
CA SER A 24 -8.04 -13.85 2.24
C SER A 24 -8.72 -13.07 3.35
N PHE A 25 -8.35 -13.34 4.60
CA PHE A 25 -8.78 -12.52 5.73
C PHE A 25 -7.90 -11.29 5.84
N VAL A 26 -8.54 -10.13 5.86
CA VAL A 26 -7.87 -8.82 5.95
C VAL A 26 -8.33 -8.14 7.24
N THR A 27 -7.37 -7.87 8.12
CA THR A 27 -7.54 -7.04 9.32
C THR A 27 -7.02 -5.63 9.06
N ALA A 28 -7.36 -4.69 9.94
CA ALA A 28 -6.89 -3.31 9.91
C ALA A 28 -5.36 -3.16 9.77
N ALA A 29 -4.58 -4.06 10.39
CA ALA A 29 -3.12 -4.07 10.28
C ALA A 29 -2.61 -4.55 8.90
N THR A 30 -3.32 -5.49 8.28
CA THR A 30 -2.95 -6.07 6.98
C THR A 30 -3.53 -5.33 5.77
N GLU A 31 -4.50 -4.46 6.01
CA GLU A 31 -5.20 -3.64 5.02
C GLU A 31 -4.25 -2.87 4.08
N PRO A 32 -3.21 -2.14 4.56
CA PRO A 32 -2.29 -1.44 3.67
C PRO A 32 -1.50 -2.39 2.76
N HIS A 33 -1.18 -3.58 3.26
CA HIS A 33 -0.49 -4.59 2.48
C HIS A 33 -1.38 -5.18 1.39
N PHE A 34 -2.66 -5.42 1.69
CA PHE A 34 -3.62 -5.90 0.70
C PHE A 34 -3.86 -4.90 -0.42
N ARG A 35 -3.96 -3.60 -0.10
CA ARG A 35 -4.05 -2.53 -1.12
C ARG A 35 -2.85 -2.51 -2.08
N LEU A 36 -1.64 -2.83 -1.59
CA LEU A 36 -0.45 -2.93 -2.46
C LEU A 36 -0.53 -4.11 -3.43
N ILE A 37 -1.16 -5.21 -3.02
CA ILE A 37 -1.41 -6.37 -3.87
C ILE A 37 -2.40 -5.99 -4.97
N GLU A 38 -3.54 -5.38 -4.61
CA GLU A 38 -4.56 -4.89 -5.56
C GLU A 38 -3.95 -3.96 -6.60
N LYS A 39 -3.18 -2.96 -6.15
CA LYS A 39 -2.50 -2.00 -7.03
C LYS A 39 -1.53 -2.66 -8.00
N ARG A 40 -0.77 -3.68 -7.55
CA ARG A 40 0.19 -4.39 -8.42
C ARG A 40 -0.48 -5.28 -9.44
N GLN A 41 -1.60 -5.91 -9.07
CA GLN A 41 -2.35 -6.78 -9.97
C GLN A 41 -3.31 -6.01 -10.87
N GLY A 42 -3.54 -4.73 -10.60
CA GLY A 42 -4.49 -3.90 -11.37
C GLY A 42 -5.94 -4.33 -11.16
N LEU A 43 -6.24 -4.99 -10.05
CA LEU A 43 -7.56 -5.56 -9.74
C LEU A 43 -8.03 -5.03 -8.38
N SER A 44 -9.31 -4.67 -8.31
CA SER A 44 -9.99 -4.34 -7.06
C SER A 44 -10.84 -5.53 -6.65
N LEU A 45 -10.62 -6.06 -5.45
CA LEU A 45 -11.38 -7.21 -4.95
C LEU A 45 -12.53 -6.72 -4.06
N PRO A 46 -13.78 -7.18 -4.29
CA PRO A 46 -14.89 -6.82 -3.43
C PRO A 46 -14.65 -7.37 -2.02
N ARG A 47 -14.96 -6.57 -1.01
CA ARG A 47 -14.79 -6.94 0.40
C ARG A 47 -16.14 -7.27 0.98
N GLU A 48 -16.29 -8.53 1.35
CA GLU A 48 -17.47 -9.00 2.03
C GLU A 48 -17.31 -8.80 3.54
N ARG A 49 -18.32 -8.20 4.17
CA ARG A 49 -18.44 -8.13 5.63
C ARG A 49 -19.38 -9.22 6.08
N ILE A 50 -18.92 -10.04 7.02
CA ILE A 50 -19.70 -11.16 7.54
C ILE A 50 -20.42 -10.68 8.80
N ALA A 51 -21.74 -10.85 8.85
CA ALA A 51 -22.54 -10.51 10.01
C ALA A 51 -22.01 -11.23 11.27
N GLY A 52 -21.78 -10.48 12.35
CA GLY A 52 -21.17 -10.98 13.59
C GLY A 52 -19.63 -10.92 13.62
N PHE A 53 -18.97 -10.63 12.50
CA PHE A 53 -17.52 -10.43 12.40
C PHE A 53 -17.19 -9.07 11.77
N GLU A 54 -17.84 -8.02 12.27
CA GLU A 54 -17.57 -6.67 11.81
C GLU A 54 -16.16 -6.22 12.26
N PRO A 55 -15.35 -5.60 11.37
CA PRO A 55 -14.05 -5.08 11.75
C PRO A 55 -14.21 -3.96 12.80
N THR A 56 -13.77 -4.20 14.02
CA THR A 56 -13.78 -3.21 15.11
C THR A 56 -12.55 -2.31 15.13
N ASP A 57 -11.45 -2.75 14.52
CA ASP A 57 -10.20 -1.99 14.47
C ASP A 57 -10.22 -0.92 13.37
N VAL A 58 -9.84 0.29 13.76
CA VAL A 58 -9.63 1.39 12.81
C VAL A 58 -8.29 1.16 12.10
N PRO A 59 -8.25 1.09 10.75
CA PRO A 59 -6.98 1.02 10.04
C PRO A 59 -6.14 2.26 10.37
N PRO A 60 -4.81 2.12 10.55
CA PRO A 60 -3.96 3.27 10.76
C PRO A 60 -4.19 4.27 9.63
N THR A 61 -4.43 5.53 9.98
CA THR A 61 -4.73 6.60 9.02
C THR A 61 -3.63 6.56 7.95
N PRO A 62 -3.98 6.39 6.66
CA PRO A 62 -2.97 6.40 5.61
C PRO A 62 -2.26 7.75 5.71
N ALA A 63 -0.93 7.73 5.89
CA ALA A 63 -0.13 8.92 5.80
C ALA A 63 -0.54 9.63 4.50
N ALA A 64 -0.94 10.89 4.60
CA ALA A 64 -1.41 11.69 3.48
C ALA A 64 -0.49 11.48 2.26
N PRO A 65 -1.01 11.56 1.01
CA PRO A 65 -0.20 11.44 -0.19
C PRO A 65 0.74 12.66 -0.31
N GLY A 66 1.75 12.72 0.55
CA GLY A 66 2.88 13.61 0.42
C GLY A 66 3.77 13.00 -0.63
N ASN A 67 3.71 13.53 -1.85
CA ASN A 67 4.73 13.40 -2.88
C ASN A 67 6.07 14.04 -2.45
N GLY A 68 6.51 13.73 -1.24
CA GLY A 68 7.60 14.38 -0.56
C GLY A 68 8.15 13.40 0.45
N GLY A 69 8.85 12.38 -0.06
CA GLY A 69 9.85 11.70 0.75
C GLY A 69 10.75 12.76 1.41
N VAL A 70 11.45 12.42 2.48
CA VAL A 70 12.30 13.31 3.31
C VAL A 70 13.17 14.31 2.50
N LYS A 71 13.44 14.02 1.22
CA LYS A 71 14.02 14.89 0.19
C LYS A 71 13.23 16.17 -0.15
N GLY A 72 11.91 16.25 0.04
CA GLY A 72 11.11 17.45 -0.20
C GLY A 72 11.25 18.53 0.89
N LYS A 73 11.67 18.12 2.11
CA LYS A 73 11.98 19.04 3.22
C LYS A 73 13.44 19.49 3.21
N ARG A 74 14.34 18.77 2.53
CA ARG A 74 15.74 19.18 2.42
C ARG A 74 15.88 20.17 1.28
N PRO A 75 16.36 21.41 1.52
CA PRO A 75 16.61 22.35 0.44
C PRO A 75 17.56 21.71 -0.58
N SER A 76 17.23 21.85 -1.86
CA SER A 76 18.04 21.30 -2.93
C SER A 76 19.44 21.95 -2.90
N LYS A 77 20.45 21.30 -3.51
CA LYS A 77 21.80 21.86 -3.59
C LYS A 77 21.80 23.28 -4.19
N LYS A 78 20.88 23.54 -5.14
CA LYS A 78 20.69 24.86 -5.76
C LYS A 78 20.09 25.89 -4.80
N ASP A 79 19.14 25.49 -3.96
CA ASP A 79 18.52 26.39 -2.97
C ASP A 79 19.50 26.75 -1.85
N LYS A 80 20.35 25.80 -1.43
CA LYS A 80 21.44 26.07 -0.48
C LYS A 80 22.44 27.09 -1.02
N LEU A 81 22.82 26.98 -2.30
CA LEU A 81 23.76 27.91 -2.93
C LEU A 81 23.15 29.31 -3.10
N ARG A 82 21.85 29.40 -3.39
CA ARG A 82 21.13 30.69 -3.46
C ARG A 82 20.97 31.35 -2.09
N ALA A 83 20.75 30.58 -1.03
CA ALA A 83 20.70 31.11 0.33
C ALA A 83 22.08 31.63 0.79
N ALA A 84 23.17 30.95 0.41
CA ALA A 84 24.54 31.38 0.71
C ALA A 84 25.00 32.61 -0.09
N ALA A 85 24.36 32.92 -1.22
CA ALA A 85 24.71 34.04 -2.09
C ALA A 85 23.88 35.32 -1.83
N LYS A 86 22.94 35.30 -0.88
CA LYS A 86 22.24 36.52 -0.46
C LYS A 86 23.09 37.24 0.59
N PRO A 87 23.53 38.49 0.36
CA PRO A 87 24.12 39.30 1.41
C PRO A 87 23.06 39.57 2.49
N ALA A 88 23.43 39.38 3.75
CA ALA A 88 22.66 39.90 4.88
C ALA A 88 22.85 41.42 4.90
N ASP A 89 21.74 42.14 4.96
CA ASP A 89 21.70 43.60 5.19
C ASP A 89 22.19 43.92 6.61
#